data_AF-A0A936I655-F1
#
_entry.id   AF-A0A936I655-F1
#
_cell.length_a   1.000
_cell.length_b   1.000
_cell.length_c   1.000
_cell.angle_alpha   90.00
_cell.angle_beta   90.00
_cell.angle_gamma   90.00
#
_symmetry.space_group_name_H-M   'P 1'
#
loop_
_entity.id
_entity.type
_entity.pdbx_description
1 polymer ?
#
loop_
_entity_poly.entity_id
_entity_poly.type
_entity_poly.pdbx_seq_one_letter_code
_entity_poly.pdbx_strand_id
1 'polypeptide(L)'
;MRQLLLGAAFALLTTLPTACAQEGPLLSGQRLVELFTKVNEVVFIVPGFEYNYNGEWLRGMKLEDNNTISFTRGKVVHYYDLRKILLVQDEGAYIRVRAQ
;
A
#
# COMPACT_ATOMS: atom_id res chain seq x y z
N MET A 1 -9.57 13.06 64.41
CA MET A 1 -9.88 14.26 63.62
C MET A 1 -8.99 14.19 62.37
N ARG A 2 -9.58 14.38 61.18
CA ARG A 2 -8.98 14.42 59.82
C ARG A 2 -7.46 14.66 59.79
N GLN A 3 -6.69 13.99 58.93
CA GLN A 3 -6.56 14.38 57.52
C GLN A 3 -6.29 13.20 56.57
N LEU A 4 -7.02 13.22 55.44
CA LEU A 4 -6.77 12.46 54.21
C LEU A 4 -5.55 13.00 53.48
N LEU A 5 -4.87 12.13 52.72
CA LEU A 5 -4.31 12.38 51.37
C LEU A 5 -3.98 10.99 50.78
N LEU A 6 -4.88 10.41 49.99
CA LEU A 6 -4.80 10.33 48.53
C LEU A 6 -3.39 10.00 47.98
N GLY A 7 -3.27 8.83 47.34
CA GLY A 7 -2.08 8.45 46.58
C GLY A 7 -2.27 7.12 45.87
N ALA A 8 -3.22 7.05 44.93
CA ALA A 8 -3.32 5.96 43.98
C ALA A 8 -2.12 6.03 43.01
N ALA A 9 -1.17 5.11 43.11
CA ALA A 9 -0.13 4.93 42.11
C ALA A 9 -0.46 3.69 41.27
N PHE A 10 -1.31 3.93 40.27
CA PHE A 10 -1.65 2.98 39.21
C PHE A 10 -0.48 2.95 38.22
N ALA A 11 0.47 2.04 38.41
CA ALA A 11 1.55 1.83 37.44
C ALA A 11 1.05 0.91 36.32
N LEU A 12 0.32 1.46 35.35
CA LEU A 12 0.08 0.78 34.09
C LEU A 12 1.39 0.81 33.28
N LEU A 13 2.14 -0.28 33.31
CA LEU A 13 3.16 -0.55 32.31
C LEU A 13 2.43 -0.83 30.98
N THR A 14 2.25 0.21 30.17
CA THR A 14 1.87 0.04 28.77
C THR A 14 3.09 -0.47 28.02
N THR A 15 3.15 -1.78 27.82
CA THR A 15 4.04 -2.37 26.81
C THR A 15 3.60 -1.84 25.45
N LEU A 16 4.33 -0.87 24.92
CA LEU A 16 4.19 -0.47 23.52
C LEU A 16 4.48 -1.70 22.65
N PRO A 17 3.58 -2.12 21.75
CA PRO A 17 3.98 -3.05 20.71
C PRO A 17 4.98 -2.30 19.83
N THR A 18 6.23 -2.76 19.82
CA THR A 18 7.20 -2.40 18.80
C THR A 18 6.58 -2.76 17.46
N ALA A 19 6.08 -1.75 16.74
CA ALA A 19 5.69 -1.92 15.35
C ALA A 19 6.98 -2.24 14.59
N CYS A 20 7.23 -3.53 14.36
CA CYS A 20 8.26 -3.96 13.44
C CYS A 20 7.90 -3.40 12.07
N ALA A 21 8.59 -2.35 11.64
CA ALA A 21 8.67 -2.02 10.22
C ALA A 21 9.43 -3.18 9.57
N GLN A 22 8.69 -4.17 9.07
CA GLN A 22 9.27 -5.19 8.21
C GLN A 22 9.62 -4.51 6.90
N GLU A 23 10.91 -4.19 6.73
CA GLU A 23 11.50 -4.00 5.40
C GLU A 23 11.41 -5.35 4.68
N GLY A 24 10.24 -5.59 4.07
CA GLY A 24 10.04 -6.72 3.19
C GLY A 24 11.00 -6.64 2.02
N PRO A 25 11.36 -7.77 1.40
CA PRO A 25 12.13 -7.76 0.16
C PRO A 25 11.41 -6.85 -0.84
N LEU A 26 12.14 -5.91 -1.46
CA LEU A 26 11.68 -5.08 -2.57
C LEU A 26 10.78 -5.93 -3.48
N LEU A 27 9.48 -5.65 -3.47
CA LEU A 27 8.52 -6.42 -4.23
C LEU A 27 8.91 -6.29 -5.71
N SER A 28 9.37 -7.38 -6.33
CA SER A 28 9.82 -7.33 -7.72
C SER A 28 8.66 -6.93 -8.63
N GLY A 29 8.94 -6.25 -9.73
CA GLY A 29 7.88 -5.80 -10.64
C GLY A 29 7.04 -6.95 -11.19
N GLN A 30 7.65 -8.12 -11.39
CA GLN A 30 6.94 -9.35 -11.77
C GLN A 30 5.97 -9.80 -10.68
N ARG A 31 6.37 -9.77 -9.40
CA ARG A 31 5.49 -10.15 -8.30
C ARG A 31 4.29 -9.21 -8.18
N LEU A 32 4.51 -7.91 -8.37
CA LEU A 32 3.45 -6.92 -8.35
C LEU A 32 2.44 -7.15 -9.48
N VAL A 33 2.92 -7.47 -10.69
CA VAL A 33 2.06 -7.85 -11.82
C VAL A 33 1.25 -9.12 -11.53
N GLU A 34 1.87 -10.15 -10.94
CA GLU A 34 1.16 -11.37 -10.52
C GLU A 34 0.04 -11.11 -9.51
N LEU A 35 0.21 -10.12 -8.64
CA LEU A 35 -0.83 -9.73 -7.69
C LEU A 35 -1.97 -9.01 -8.43
N PHE A 36 -1.64 -8.11 -9.36
CA PHE A 36 -2.65 -7.33 -10.10
C PHE A 36 -3.51 -8.20 -11.01
N THR A 37 -3.01 -9.32 -11.52
CA THR A 37 -3.81 -10.26 -12.34
C THR A 37 -4.81 -11.09 -11.53
N LYS A 38 -4.72 -11.08 -10.20
CA LYS A 38 -5.63 -11.82 -9.30
C LYS A 38 -6.78 -10.97 -8.77
N VAL A 39 -6.75 -9.66 -9.01
CA VAL A 39 -7.75 -8.71 -8.50
C VAL A 39 -8.53 -8.05 -9.63
N ASN A 40 -9.71 -7.53 -9.28
CA ASN A 40 -10.56 -6.83 -10.25
C ASN A 40 -10.31 -5.31 -10.26
N GLU A 41 -9.56 -4.82 -9.28
CA GLU A 41 -9.27 -3.41 -9.10
C GLU A 41 -7.90 -3.20 -8.46
N VAL A 42 -7.19 -2.18 -8.94
CA VAL A 42 -5.94 -1.69 -8.36
C VAL A 42 -6.11 -0.20 -8.07
N VAL A 43 -5.85 0.19 -6.83
CA VAL A 43 -5.94 1.58 -6.37
C VAL A 43 -4.53 2.11 -6.15
N PHE A 44 -4.10 3.04 -6.99
CA PHE A 44 -2.81 3.71 -6.89
C PHE A 44 -2.95 5.05 -6.16
N ILE A 45 -2.28 5.15 -5.03
CA ILE A 45 -2.25 6.35 -4.18
C ILE A 45 -0.89 7.01 -4.37
N VAL A 46 -0.91 8.21 -4.95
CA VAL A 46 0.26 9.09 -5.07
C VAL A 46 -0.02 10.38 -4.30
N PRO A 47 0.98 11.24 -4.01
CA PRO A 47 0.73 12.47 -3.27
C PRO A 47 -0.37 13.33 -3.91
N GLY A 48 -1.47 13.53 -3.17
CA GLY A 48 -2.61 14.35 -3.59
C GLY A 48 -3.62 13.68 -4.53
N PHE A 49 -3.39 12.43 -4.97
CA PHE A 49 -4.29 11.77 -5.91
C PHE A 49 -4.47 10.27 -5.63
N GLU A 50 -5.67 9.78 -5.94
CA GLU A 50 -6.02 8.37 -5.92
C GLU A 50 -6.54 7.96 -7.31
N TYR A 51 -5.91 6.95 -7.91
CA TYR A 51 -6.25 6.43 -9.22
C TYR A 51 -6.79 5.01 -9.09
N ASN A 52 -8.00 4.78 -9.58
CA ASN A 52 -8.65 3.47 -9.56
C ASN A 52 -8.57 2.83 -10.95
N TYR A 53 -7.95 1.67 -11.04
CA TYR A 53 -7.75 0.91 -12.27
C TYR A 53 -8.54 -0.40 -12.22
N ASN A 54 -9.53 -0.52 -13.10
CA ASN A 54 -10.36 -1.71 -13.24
C ASN A 54 -10.66 -1.98 -14.72
N GLY A 55 -11.19 -3.16 -15.02
CA GLY A 55 -11.69 -3.51 -16.34
C GLY A 55 -10.65 -3.32 -17.46
N GLU A 56 -10.92 -2.41 -18.39
CA GLU A 56 -10.03 -2.13 -19.54
C GLU A 56 -8.64 -1.67 -19.13
N TRP A 57 -8.50 -0.94 -18.02
CA TRP A 57 -7.19 -0.50 -17.56
C TRP A 57 -6.29 -1.67 -17.17
N LEU A 58 -6.86 -2.66 -16.47
CA LEU A 58 -6.14 -3.87 -16.09
C LEU A 58 -5.85 -4.75 -17.31
N ARG A 59 -6.75 -4.79 -18.30
CA ARG A 59 -6.50 -5.46 -19.59
C ARG A 59 -5.36 -4.80 -20.38
N GLY A 60 -5.24 -3.47 -20.29
CA GLY A 60 -4.18 -2.69 -20.91
C GLY A 60 -2.91 -2.57 -20.07
N MET A 61 -2.80 -3.30 -18.95
CA MET A 61 -1.67 -3.23 -18.03
C MET A 61 -0.44 -3.92 -18.62
N LYS A 62 0.74 -3.29 -18.51
CA LYS A 62 2.01 -3.86 -18.96
C LYS A 62 3.15 -3.53 -18.00
N LEU A 63 4.11 -4.46 -17.90
CA LEU A 63 5.41 -4.21 -17.28
C LEU A 63 6.41 -3.83 -18.37
N GLU A 64 6.99 -2.66 -18.24
CA GLU A 64 7.99 -2.07 -19.12
C GLU A 64 9.32 -1.99 -18.37
N ASP A 65 10.41 -2.37 -19.04
CA ASP A 65 11.79 -2.28 -18.53
C ASP A 65 12.00 -2.84 -17.10
N ASN A 66 11.21 -3.85 -16.74
CA ASN A 66 11.14 -4.54 -15.44
C ASN A 66 10.80 -3.68 -14.21
N ASN A 67 10.73 -2.36 -14.34
CA ASN A 67 10.58 -1.43 -13.22
C ASN A 67 9.49 -0.38 -13.45
N THR A 68 8.83 -0.38 -14.60
CA THR A 68 7.74 0.56 -14.89
C THR A 68 6.48 -0.23 -15.17
N ILE A 69 5.38 0.10 -14.50
CA ILE A 69 4.06 -0.42 -14.87
C ILE A 69 3.28 0.67 -15.60
N SER A 70 2.67 0.30 -16.71
CA SER A 70 1.77 1.16 -17.46
C SER A 70 0.34 0.60 -17.41
N PHE A 71 -0.62 1.50 -17.26
CA PHE A 71 -2.05 1.21 -17.41
C PHE A 71 -2.55 1.97 -18.63
N THR A 72 -3.13 1.26 -19.60
CA THR A 72 -3.62 1.86 -20.85
C THR A 72 -5.12 1.68 -21.00
N ARG A 73 -5.82 2.75 -21.38
CA ARG A 73 -7.21 2.71 -21.82
C ARG A 73 -7.42 3.62 -23.01
N GLY A 74 -7.63 3.01 -24.19
CA GLY A 74 -7.75 3.74 -25.44
C GLY A 74 -6.45 4.52 -25.75
N LYS A 75 -6.55 5.85 -25.77
CA LYS A 75 -5.41 6.75 -26.01
C LYS A 75 -4.74 7.27 -24.72
N VAL A 76 -5.26 6.91 -23.55
CA VAL A 76 -4.74 7.39 -22.26
C VAL A 76 -3.84 6.32 -21.66
N VAL A 77 -2.65 6.74 -21.20
CA VAL A 77 -1.67 5.88 -20.56
C VAL A 77 -1.17 6.54 -19.28
N HIS A 78 -1.15 5.79 -18.18
CA HIS A 78 -0.54 6.19 -16.92
C HIS A 78 0.65 5.29 -16.62
N TYR A 79 1.75 5.88 -16.14
CA TYR A 79 3.02 5.18 -15.87
C TYR A 79 3.40 5.33 -14.40
N TYR A 80 3.88 4.24 -13.80
CA TYR A 80 4.39 4.23 -12.44
C TYR A 80 5.72 3.50 -12.36
N ASP A 81 6.71 4.15 -11.76
CA ASP A 81 7.99 3.53 -11.42
C ASP A 81 7.82 2.69 -10.15
N LEU A 82 8.02 1.39 -10.28
CA LEU A 82 7.87 0.40 -9.22
C LEU A 82 8.89 0.59 -8.10
N ARG A 83 10.02 1.25 -8.37
CA ARG A 83 11.03 1.59 -7.35
C ARG A 83 10.54 2.68 -6.38
N LYS A 84 9.46 3.38 -6.73
CA LYS A 84 8.82 4.40 -5.88
C LYS A 84 7.67 3.84 -5.07
N ILE A 85 7.35 2.56 -5.19
CA ILE A 85 6.30 1.93 -4.41
C ILE A 85 6.78 1.75 -2.98
N LEU A 86 5.99 2.28 -2.05
CA LEU A 86 6.24 2.23 -0.62
C LEU A 86 5.51 1.08 0.04
N LEU A 87 4.31 0.77 -0.43
CA LEU A 87 3.45 -0.21 0.20
C LEU A 87 2.48 -0.81 -0.81
N VAL A 88 2.25 -2.12 -0.65
CA VAL A 88 1.20 -2.86 -1.35
C VAL A 88 0.36 -3.58 -0.29
N GLN A 89 -0.95 -3.34 -0.31
CA GLN A 89 -1.92 -3.97 0.58
C GLN A 89 -2.90 -4.78 -0.25
N ASP A 90 -2.99 -6.08 0.04
CA ASP A 90 -3.96 -7.00 -0.56
C ASP A 90 -5.22 -7.02 0.30
N GLU A 91 -6.33 -6.54 -0.25
CA GLU A 91 -7.64 -6.47 0.40
C GLU A 91 -8.58 -7.59 -0.11
N GLY A 92 -8.01 -8.60 -0.78
CA GLY A 92 -8.70 -9.74 -1.37
C GLY A 92 -9.36 -9.43 -2.72
N ALA A 93 -10.32 -8.50 -2.74
CA ALA A 93 -11.03 -8.14 -3.98
C ALA A 93 -10.26 -7.13 -4.84
N TYR A 94 -9.39 -6.34 -4.21
CA TYR A 94 -8.61 -5.27 -4.81
C TYR A 94 -7.27 -5.12 -4.09
N ILE A 95 -6.33 -4.42 -4.72
CA ILE A 95 -5.03 -4.07 -4.12
C ILE A 95 -4.88 -2.56 -4.03
N ARG A 96 -4.37 -2.06 -2.90
CA ARG A 96 -3.89 -0.68 -2.76
C ARG A 96 -2.39 -0.62 -2.91
N VAL A 97 -1.92 0.35 -3.69
CA VAL A 97 -0.52 0.61 -3.94
C VAL A 97 -0.24 2.05 -3.57
N ARG A 98 0.69 2.28 -2.66
CA ARG A 98 1.15 3.63 -2.32
C ARG A 98 2.50 3.87 -2.96
N ALA A 99 2.64 4.96 -3.70
CA ALA A 99 3.89 5.39 -4.31
C ALA A 99 4.26 6.83 -3.89
N GLN A 100 5.56 7.15 -3.94
CA GLN A 100 6.10 8.50 -3.71
C GLN A 100 5.90 9.43 -4.90
#